data_AF-A0A7C0U0W6-F1
#
_entry.id   AF-A0A7C0U0W6-F1
#
_cell.length_a   1.000
_cell.length_b   1.000
_cell.length_c   1.000
_cell.angle_alpha   90.00
_cell.angle_beta   90.00
_cell.angle_gamma   90.00
#
_symmetry.space_group_name_H-M   'P 1'
#
loop_
_entity.id
_entity.type
_entity.pdbx_description
1 polymer ?
#
loop_
_entity_poly.entity_id
_entity_poly.type
_entity_poly.pdbx_seq_one_letter_code
_entity_poly.pdbx_strand_id
1 'polypeptide(L)' 'MRLRANLIISSSTFLGALAALLATLPLYVHFPIIPYLRFEAAEIPIVFAFLILGPEPAFLSSVIYWIVLLLVGEFTPIG' A
#
# COMPACT_ATOMS: atom_id res chain seq x y z
N MET A 1 -18.44 -15.66 -11.11
CA MET A 1 -18.23 -14.22 -10.82
C MET A 1 -18.03 -13.94 -9.33
N ARG A 2 -18.91 -14.42 -8.42
CA ARG A 2 -18.80 -14.15 -6.97
C ARG A 2 -17.48 -14.57 -6.31
N LEU A 3 -16.92 -15.73 -6.66
CA LEU A 3 -15.67 -16.22 -6.05
C LEU A 3 -14.45 -15.33 -6.37
N ARG A 4 -14.39 -14.78 -7.59
CA ARG A 4 -13.33 -13.87 -8.02
C ARG A 4 -13.39 -12.54 -7.29
N ALA A 5 -14.60 -11.98 -7.17
CA ALA A 5 -14.82 -10.74 -6.43
C ALA A 5 -14.41 -10.88 -4.95
N ASN A 6 -14.81 -11.98 -4.29
CA ASN A 6 -14.43 -12.23 -2.90
C ASN A 6 -12.91 -12.34 -2.73
N LEU A 7 -12.22 -13.01 -3.65
CA LEU A 7 -10.77 -13.16 -3.60
C LEU A 7 -10.06 -11.80 -3.75
N ILE A 8 -10.52 -10.96 -4.67
CA ILE A 8 -9.99 -9.60 -4.87
C ILE A 8 -10.17 -8.77 -3.60
N ILE A 9 -11.38 -8.76 -3.02
CA ILE A 9 -11.68 -7.97 -1.83
C ILE A 9 -10.88 -8.46 -0.61
N SER A 10 -10.83 -9.77 -0.38
CA SER A 10 -10.10 -10.31 0.77
C SER A 10 -8.60 -10.08 0.66
N SER A 11 -8.01 -10.28 -0.52
CA SER A 11 -6.59 -10.08 -0.74
C SER A 11 -6.18 -8.61 -0.67
N SER A 12 -6.96 -7.71 -1.27
CA SER A 12 -6.69 -6.27 -1.22
C SER A 12 -6.78 -5.73 0.21
N THR A 13 -7.78 -6.17 0.97
CA THR A 13 -7.96 -5.77 2.37
C THR A 13 -6.81 -6.28 3.24
N PHE A 14 -6.42 -7.54 3.09
CA PHE A 14 -5.32 -8.11 3.85
C PHE A 14 -3.98 -7.42 3.55
N LEU A 15 -3.64 -7.23 2.27
CA LEU A 15 -2.39 -6.62 1.86
C LEU A 15 -2.35 -5.12 2.15
N GLY A 16 -3.47 -4.41 1.99
CA GLY A 16 -3.60 -3.01 2.36
C GLY A 16 -3.47 -2.78 3.88
N ALA A 17 -4.09 -3.65 4.69
CA ALA A 17 -3.93 -3.58 6.15
C ALA A 17 -2.49 -3.92 6.59
N LEU A 18 -1.83 -4.88 5.92
CA LEU A 18 -0.44 -5.19 6.19
C LEU A 18 0.49 -4.01 5.83
N ALA A 19 0.28 -3.37 4.69
CA ALA A 19 0.99 -2.15 4.30
C ALA A 19 0.80 -1.04 5.34
N ALA A 20 -0.44 -0.80 5.77
CA ALA A 20 -0.76 0.18 6.80
C ALA A 20 -0.05 -0.10 8.13
N LEU A 21 0.02 -1.38 8.55
CA LEU A 21 0.77 -1.76 9.75
C LEU A 21 2.27 -1.51 9.58
N LEU A 22 2.84 -1.85 8.43
CA LEU A 22 4.26 -1.63 8.14
C LEU A 22 4.63 -0.14 8.10
N ALA A 23 3.72 0.73 7.69
CA ALA A 23 3.94 2.18 7.69
C ALA A 23 4.07 2.79 9.09
N THR A 24 3.62 2.08 10.14
CA THR A 24 3.87 2.52 11.52
C THR A 24 5.32 2.31 11.97
N LEU A 25 6.09 1.50 11.23
CA LEU A 25 7.50 1.31 11.50
C LEU A 25 8.34 2.35 10.74
N PRO A 26 9.48 2.80 11.29
CA PRO A 26 10.39 3.72 10.62
C PRO A 26 11.24 3.02 9.54
N LEU A 27 10.58 2.31 8.62
CA LEU A 27 11.20 1.56 7.53
C LEU A 27 11.06 2.33 6.22
N TYR A 28 11.78 3.44 6.12
CA TYR A 28 11.76 4.28 4.93
C TYR A 28 13.16 4.78 4.56
N VAL A 29 13.36 5.00 3.26
CA VAL A 29 14.59 5.54 2.70
C VAL A 29 14.23 6.80 1.91
N HIS A 30 14.88 7.91 2.23
CA HIS A 30 14.71 9.15 1.47
C HIS A 30 15.38 9.04 0.11
N PHE A 31 14.73 9.58 -0.92
CA PHE A 31 15.36 9.68 -2.23
C PHE A 31 16.48 10.74 -2.21
N PRO A 32 17.69 10.44 -2.73
CA PRO A 32 18.83 11.35 -2.62
C PRO A 32 18.62 12.74 -3.23
N ILE A 33 17.83 12.83 -4.30
CA ILE A 33 17.62 14.06 -5.08
C ILE A 33 16.38 14.82 -4.59
N ILE A 34 15.40 14.10 -4.05
CA ILE A 34 14.08 14.64 -3.71
C ILE A 34 13.80 14.29 -2.25
N PRO A 35 14.18 15.15 -1.29
CA PRO A 35 14.19 14.79 0.14
C PRO A 35 12.79 14.51 0.72
N TYR A 36 11.74 15.01 0.08
CA TYR A 36 10.37 14.75 0.48
C TYR A 36 9.82 13.43 -0.05
N LEU A 37 10.47 12.82 -1.06
CA LEU A 37 10.12 11.51 -1.62
C LEU A 37 10.70 10.42 -0.71
N ARG A 38 9.82 9.65 -0.09
CA ARG A 38 10.16 8.53 0.81
C ARG A 38 9.75 7.21 0.17
N PHE A 39 10.71 6.30 0.06
CA PHE A 39 10.44 4.90 -0.27
C PHE A 39 10.18 4.13 1.00
N GLU A 40 8.96 3.66 1.18
CA GLU A 40 8.53 2.96 2.38
C GLU A 40 8.50 1.45 2.13
N ALA A 41 9.03 0.67 3.06
CA ALA A 41 8.91 -0.79 3.02
C ALA A 41 7.45 -1.26 3.08
N ALA A 42 6.54 -0.38 3.54
CA ALA A 42 5.10 -0.57 3.53
C ALA A 42 4.50 -0.77 2.13
N GLU A 43 5.19 -0.34 1.06
CA GLU A 43 4.72 -0.53 -0.32
C GLU A 43 5.01 -1.95 -0.85
N ILE A 44 5.94 -2.68 -0.24
CA ILE A 44 6.37 -4.02 -0.69
C ILE A 44 5.20 -5.01 -0.80
N PRO A 45 4.27 -5.13 0.19
CA PRO A 45 3.08 -5.97 0.06
C PRO A 45 2.19 -5.61 -1.12
N ILE A 46 2.10 -4.32 -1.47
CA ILE A 46 1.30 -3.83 -2.60
C ILE A 46 1.96 -4.22 -3.92
N VAL A 47 3.30 -4.10 -4.01
CA VAL A 47 4.07 -4.56 -5.17
C VAL A 47 3.91 -6.07 -5.35
N PHE A 48 3.95 -6.86 -4.27
CA PHE A 48 3.66 -8.30 -4.35
C PHE A 48 2.22 -8.59 -4.75
N ALA A 49 1.24 -7.80 -4.27
CA ALA A 49 -0.14 -7.90 -4.73
C ALA A 49 -0.23 -7.76 -6.26
N PHE A 50 0.49 -6.78 -6.80
CA PHE A 50 0.53 -6.51 -8.24
C PHE A 50 1.16 -7.66 -9.02
N LEU A 51 2.31 -8.15 -8.57
CA LEU A 51 3.07 -9.19 -9.26
C LEU A 51 2.39 -10.57 -9.20
N ILE A 52 1.69 -10.90 -8.11
CA ILE A 52 1.09 -12.23 -7.89
C ILE A 52 -0.36 -12.29 -8.35
N LEU A 53 -1.16 -11.27 -8.00
CA LEU A 53 -2.62 -11.28 -8.18
C LEU A 53 -3.09 -10.36 -9.31
N GLY A 54 -2.22 -9.48 -9.82
CA GLY A 54 -2.50 -8.56 -10.90
C GLY A 54 -2.88 -7.15 -10.45
N PRO A 55 -3.26 -6.27 -11.41
CA PRO A 55 -3.45 -4.85 -11.17
C PRO A 55 -4.65 -4.51 -10.29
N GLU A 56 -5.76 -5.24 -10.39
CA GLU A 56 -7.00 -4.96 -9.66
C GLU A 56 -6.84 -5.00 -8.13
N PRO A 57 -6.35 -6.10 -7.51
CA PRO A 57 -6.19 -6.17 -6.07
C PRO A 57 -5.07 -5.25 -5.55
N ALA A 58 -4.04 -4.99 -6.36
CA ALA A 58 -2.96 -4.07 -6.00
C ALA A 58 -3.42 -2.61 -5.96
N PHE A 59 -4.27 -2.22 -6.90
CA PHE A 59 -4.88 -0.89 -6.89
C PHE A 59 -5.78 -0.71 -5.68
N LEU A 60 -6.60 -1.71 -5.34
CA LEU A 60 -7.43 -1.63 -4.15
C LEU A 60 -6.61 -1.60 -2.85
N SER A 61 -5.54 -2.40 -2.74
CA SER A 61 -4.68 -2.37 -1.56
C SER A 61 -3.95 -1.04 -1.41
N SER A 62 -3.53 -0.40 -2.52
CA SER A 62 -2.91 0.93 -2.46
C SER A 62 -3.89 2.03 -2.05
N VAL A 63 -5.15 1.95 -2.49
CA VAL A 63 -6.21 2.88 -2.03
C VAL A 63 -6.46 2.72 -0.53
N ILE A 64 -6.55 1.49 -0.03
CA ILE A 64 -6.72 1.22 1.40
C ILE A 64 -5.54 1.77 2.20
N TYR A 65 -4.32 1.49 1.73
CA TYR A 65 -3.10 1.98 2.33
C TYR A 65 -3.07 3.52 2.42
N TRP A 66 -3.36 4.18 1.31
CA TRP A 66 -3.40 5.63 1.21
C TRP A 66 -4.44 6.26 2.13
N ILE A 67 -5.64 5.67 2.25
CA ILE A 67 -6.66 6.13 3.20
C ILE A 67 -6.13 6.09 4.63
N VAL A 68 -5.41 5.04 5.01
CA VAL A 68 -4.84 4.95 6.36
C VAL A 68 -3.77 6.01 6.59
N LEU A 69 -2.89 6.27 5.62
CA LEU A 69 -1.89 7.34 5.73
C LEU A 69 -2.53 8.72 5.93
N LEU A 70 -3.59 9.03 5.18
CA LEU A 70 -4.34 10.28 5.35
C LEU A 70 -4.94 10.42 6.75
N LEU A 71 -5.39 9.31 7.37
CA LEU A 71 -5.93 9.31 8.73
C LEU A 71 -4.85 9.49 9.79
N VAL A 72 -3.64 8.99 9.54
CA VAL A 72 -2.49 9.09 10.45
C VAL A 72 -1.79 10.47 10.35
N GLY A 73 -2.15 11.27 9.34
CA GLY A 73 -1.62 12.62 9.16
C GLY A 73 -0.36 12.70 8.29
N GLU A 74 -0.03 11.61 7.60
CA GLU A 74 0.98 11.57 6.53
C GLU A 74 0.37 12.21 5.27
N PHE A 75 0.19 13.53 5.30
CA PHE A 75 -0.33 14.33 4.19
C PHE A 75 0.77 14.72 3.18
N THR A 76 1.68 13.81 2.87
CA THR A 76 2.58 14.00 1.73
C THR A 76 1.77 13.80 0.44
N PRO A 77 1.74 14.77 -0.50
CA PRO A 77 0.81 14.74 -1.65
C PRO A 77 1.00 13.56 -2.61
N ILE A 78 2.08 12.82 -2.42
CA ILE A 78 2.60 11.65 -3.12
C ILE A 78 3.80 11.30 -2.22
N GLY A 79 4.06 10.01 -2.00
CA GLY A 79 5.22 9.56 -1.21
C GLY A 79 6.47 10.39 -1.47
#